data_AF-A0A2G6H7T3-F1
#
_entry.id   AF-A0A2G6H7T3-F1
#
_cell.length_a   1.000
_cell.length_b   1.000
_cell.length_c   1.000
_cell.angle_alpha   90.00
_cell.angle_beta   90.00
_cell.angle_gamma   90.00
#
_symmetry.space_group_name_H-M   'P 1'
#
loop_
_entity.id
_entity.type
_entity.pdbx_description
1 polymer ?
#
loop_
_entity_poly.entity_id
_entity_poly.type
_entity_poly.pdbx_seq_one_letter_code
_entity_poly.pdbx_strand_id
1 'polypeptide(L)'
;MANSLLEDTIATIDGNRVLVAPLNWGIGHATRCVPMIKALLEADKDVIIAADGYPLQLLKRQFPQLLAIEFSWAKVHYSKSSSQFMSMLYQTPKFIYSIIKEHFALKKIVEQYNIDVVISDNRFGLWCKKRLSIYITHQISVKTGTKNTFLDKLLYRIHKVIIERYDECWIPDFEDDSDNLSGDLSHKYPLPKNAKFIGILSRFG
;
A
#
# COMPACT_ATOMS: atom_id res chain seq x y z
N MET A 1 -11.99 26.61 2.16
CA MET A 1 -12.49 25.27 1.75
C MET A 1 -12.03 24.31 2.83
N ALA A 2 -12.89 23.41 3.32
CA ALA A 2 -12.43 22.39 4.26
C ALA A 2 -11.43 21.50 3.51
N ASN A 3 -10.28 21.24 4.12
CA ASN A 3 -9.30 20.30 3.57
C ASN A 3 -9.91 18.90 3.49
N SER A 4 -9.46 18.10 2.54
CA SER A 4 -9.82 16.68 2.52
C SER A 4 -9.18 15.95 3.70
N LEU A 5 -9.78 14.86 4.18
CA LEU A 5 -9.23 14.06 5.28
C LEU A 5 -7.80 13.56 4.99
N LEU A 6 -7.49 13.35 3.71
CA LEU A 6 -6.15 13.03 3.24
C LEU A 6 -5.16 14.19 3.45
N GLU A 7 -5.54 15.42 3.10
CA GLU A 7 -4.70 16.60 3.28
C GLU A 7 -4.39 16.84 4.75
N ASP A 8 -5.41 16.76 5.62
CA ASP A 8 -5.23 16.89 7.06
C ASP A 8 -4.32 15.78 7.61
N THR A 9 -4.47 14.55 7.09
CA THR A 9 -3.60 13.44 7.46
C THR A 9 -2.16 13.69 7.02
N ILE A 10 -1.93 14.17 5.79
CA ILE A 10 -0.59 14.48 5.27
C ILE A 10 0.06 15.63 6.05
N ALA A 11 -0.72 16.62 6.49
CA ALA A 11 -0.22 17.74 7.28
C ALA A 11 0.38 17.30 8.62
N THR A 12 -0.04 16.14 9.16
CA THR A 12 0.52 15.57 10.40
C THR A 12 1.84 14.82 10.21
N ILE A 13 2.27 14.57 8.97
CA ILE A 13 3.51 13.84 8.69
C ILE A 13 4.72 14.71 9.01
N ASP A 14 5.51 14.27 9.98
CA ASP A 14 6.87 14.76 10.22
C ASP A 14 7.85 14.14 9.20
N GLY A 15 8.75 14.95 8.66
CA GLY A 15 9.64 14.58 7.56
C GLY A 15 9.26 15.18 6.21
N ASN A 16 10.27 15.44 5.39
CA ASN A 16 10.10 16.16 4.13
C ASN A 16 10.16 15.23 2.92
N ARG A 17 11.07 14.25 2.94
CA ARG A 17 11.31 13.37 1.78
C ARG A 17 10.51 12.08 1.89
N VAL A 18 9.57 11.91 0.97
CA VAL A 18 8.55 10.85 1.00
C VAL A 18 8.74 9.89 -0.16
N LEU A 19 8.95 8.60 0.14
CA LEU A 19 9.00 7.53 -0.85
C LEU A 19 7.60 6.92 -1.03
N VAL A 20 7.03 7.00 -2.23
CA VAL A 20 5.75 6.37 -2.58
C VAL A 20 6.00 5.13 -3.44
N ALA A 21 5.55 3.97 -2.97
CA ALA A 21 5.86 2.68 -3.58
C ALA A 21 4.59 1.87 -3.94
N PRO A 22 3.98 2.10 -5.13
CA PRO A 22 2.84 1.33 -5.63
C PRO A 22 3.17 -0.16 -5.85
N LEU A 23 2.24 -1.07 -5.55
CA LEU A 23 2.34 -2.47 -5.94
C LEU A 23 2.04 -2.66 -7.44
N ASN A 24 2.79 -3.51 -8.12
CA ASN A 24 2.60 -3.82 -9.53
C ASN A 24 1.74 -5.07 -9.74
N TRP A 25 0.47 -4.99 -9.31
CA TRP A 25 -0.57 -6.02 -9.56
C TRP A 25 -1.73 -5.51 -10.41
N GLY A 26 -1.53 -4.40 -11.14
CA GLY A 26 -2.52 -3.83 -12.06
C GLY A 26 -2.53 -2.30 -12.04
N ILE A 27 -3.36 -1.72 -12.91
CA ILE A 27 -3.48 -0.26 -13.10
C ILE A 27 -4.00 0.44 -11.83
N GLY A 28 -4.91 -0.21 -11.10
CA GLY A 28 -5.60 0.37 -9.93
C GLY A 28 -4.66 0.88 -8.82
N HIS A 29 -3.58 0.14 -8.57
CA HIS A 29 -2.55 0.51 -7.59
C HIS A 29 -1.79 1.78 -8.00
N ALA A 30 -1.48 1.93 -9.28
CA ALA A 30 -0.81 3.13 -9.78
C ALA A 30 -1.73 4.34 -9.74
N THR A 31 -2.98 4.18 -10.17
CA THR A 31 -3.94 5.28 -10.27
C THR A 31 -4.37 5.83 -8.92
N ARG A 32 -4.48 4.98 -7.88
CA ARG A 32 -4.84 5.42 -6.53
C ARG A 32 -3.73 6.22 -5.85
N CYS A 33 -2.48 5.97 -6.19
CA CYS A 33 -1.36 6.77 -5.69
C CYS A 33 -1.32 8.18 -6.30
N VAL A 34 -2.02 8.45 -7.41
CA VAL A 34 -2.01 9.77 -8.07
C VAL A 34 -2.56 10.89 -7.18
N PRO A 35 -3.78 10.82 -6.63
CA PRO A 35 -4.30 11.87 -5.74
C PRO A 35 -3.42 12.04 -4.49
N MET A 36 -2.90 10.95 -3.94
CA MET A 36 -1.98 11.01 -2.81
C MET A 36 -0.66 11.72 -3.15
N ILE A 37 -0.04 11.41 -4.28
CA ILE A 37 1.18 12.10 -4.72
C ILE A 37 0.89 13.59 -4.94
N LYS A 38 -0.27 13.97 -5.49
CA LYS A 38 -0.66 15.38 -5.63
C LYS A 38 -0.76 16.07 -4.27
N ALA A 39 -1.49 15.48 -3.33
CA ALA A 39 -1.67 16.05 -1.99
C ALA A 39 -0.32 16.18 -1.23
N LEU A 40 0.60 15.24 -1.42
CA LEU A 40 1.96 15.34 -0.87
C LEU A 40 2.73 16.52 -1.48
N LEU A 41 2.64 16.73 -2.79
CA LEU A 41 3.29 17.85 -3.46
C LEU A 41 2.66 19.20 -3.09
N GLU A 42 1.34 19.25 -2.90
CA GLU A 42 0.62 20.44 -2.44
C GLU A 42 0.97 20.79 -0.99
N ALA A 43 1.37 19.80 -0.18
CA ALA A 43 1.93 19.98 1.15
C ALA A 43 3.46 20.21 1.14
N ASP A 44 4.03 20.62 -0.01
CA ASP A 44 5.45 20.93 -0.21
C ASP A 44 6.43 19.79 0.13
N LYS A 45 5.98 18.52 0.08
CA LYS A 45 6.83 17.35 0.32
C LYS A 45 7.69 17.01 -0.91
N ASP A 46 8.92 16.54 -0.67
CA ASP A 46 9.82 16.03 -1.71
C ASP A 46 9.51 14.54 -2.00
N VAL A 47 8.76 14.29 -3.08
CA VAL A 47 8.24 12.96 -3.40
C VAL A 47 9.18 12.19 -4.34
N ILE A 48 9.53 10.97 -3.94
CA ILE A 48 10.25 9.98 -4.76
C ILE A 48 9.35 8.79 -5.03
N ILE A 49 9.31 8.31 -6.26
CA ILE A 49 8.54 7.13 -6.66
C ILE A 49 9.45 5.90 -6.66
N ALA A 50 9.04 4.80 -6.02
CA ALA A 50 9.70 3.49 -6.13
C ALA A 50 8.74 2.43 -6.67
N ALA A 51 8.82 2.16 -7.96
CA ALA A 51 7.88 1.29 -8.66
C ALA A 51 8.57 0.46 -9.75
N ASP A 52 7.88 -0.51 -10.32
CA ASP A 52 8.30 -1.22 -11.52
C ASP A 52 7.14 -1.39 -12.51
N GLY A 53 7.46 -1.84 -13.72
CA GLY A 53 6.46 -2.18 -14.75
C GLY A 53 5.49 -1.04 -15.06
N TYR A 54 4.19 -1.37 -15.09
CA TYR A 54 3.15 -0.43 -15.48
C TYR A 54 2.97 0.74 -14.50
N PRO A 55 2.92 0.53 -13.17
CA PRO A 55 2.86 1.66 -12.22
C PRO A 55 3.98 2.67 -12.40
N LEU A 56 5.22 2.21 -12.62
CA LEU A 56 6.35 3.10 -12.87
C LEU A 56 6.13 3.94 -14.13
N GLN A 57 5.69 3.31 -15.24
CA GLN A 57 5.44 4.01 -16.50
C GLN A 57 4.32 5.05 -16.37
N LEU A 58 3.22 4.71 -15.68
CA LEU A 58 2.10 5.62 -15.46
C LEU A 58 2.53 6.82 -14.61
N LEU A 59 3.17 6.58 -13.47
CA LEU A 59 3.55 7.64 -12.56
C LEU A 59 4.64 8.55 -13.15
N LYS A 60 5.61 8.00 -13.89
CA LYS A 60 6.59 8.82 -14.62
C LYS A 60 5.96 9.72 -15.68
N ARG A 61 4.90 9.27 -16.35
CA ARG A 61 4.16 10.12 -17.31
C ARG A 61 3.35 11.21 -16.61
N GLN A 62 2.75 10.87 -15.47
CA GLN A 62 1.91 11.80 -14.70
C GLN A 62 2.74 12.85 -13.95
N PHE A 63 3.95 12.48 -13.51
CA PHE A 63 4.83 13.30 -12.70
C PHE A 63 6.28 13.23 -13.23
N PRO A 64 6.55 13.73 -14.45
CA PRO A 64 7.87 13.62 -15.09
C PRO A 64 8.99 14.33 -14.33
N GLN A 65 8.66 15.28 -13.46
CA GLN A 65 9.59 16.02 -12.62
C GLN A 65 10.09 15.23 -11.40
N LEU A 66 9.38 14.17 -10.99
CA LEU A 66 9.74 13.42 -9.79
C LEU A 66 10.83 12.39 -10.08
N LEU A 67 11.71 12.20 -9.09
CA LEU A 67 12.67 11.11 -9.14
C LEU A 67 11.90 9.77 -9.06
N ALA A 68 12.15 8.91 -10.05
CA ALA A 68 11.54 7.59 -10.11
C ALA A 68 12.63 6.51 -10.09
N ILE A 69 12.63 5.73 -9.02
CA ILE A 69 13.53 4.60 -8.79
C ILE A 69 12.82 3.34 -9.29
N GLU A 70 13.50 2.59 -10.16
CA GLU A 70 13.02 1.27 -10.53
C GLU A 70 13.21 0.30 -9.35
N PHE A 71 12.09 -0.23 -8.84
CA PHE A 71 12.06 -1.05 -7.65
C PHE A 71 11.24 -2.32 -7.89
N SER A 72 11.91 -3.34 -8.43
CA SER A 72 11.28 -4.56 -8.91
C SER A 72 10.60 -5.38 -7.80
N TRP A 73 9.42 -5.92 -8.11
CA TRP A 73 8.71 -6.90 -7.28
C TRP A 73 8.76 -8.30 -7.90
N ALA A 74 8.62 -9.35 -7.08
CA ALA A 74 8.46 -10.70 -7.62
C ALA A 74 7.13 -10.80 -8.39
N LYS A 75 7.21 -11.21 -9.66
CA LYS A 75 6.03 -11.46 -10.49
C LYS A 75 5.22 -12.61 -9.89
N VAL A 76 4.05 -12.30 -9.33
CA VAL A 76 3.08 -13.31 -8.91
C VAL A 76 2.51 -13.94 -10.17
N HIS A 77 2.67 -15.26 -10.30
CA HIS A 77 2.10 -16.00 -11.43
C HIS A 77 0.74 -16.53 -11.00
N TYR A 78 -0.33 -15.93 -11.52
CA TYR A 78 -1.68 -16.44 -11.35
C TYR A 78 -1.83 -17.73 -12.19
N SER A 79 -1.86 -18.88 -11.53
CA SER A 79 -2.09 -20.17 -12.20
C SER A 79 -3.55 -20.31 -12.61
N LYS A 80 -3.84 -20.73 -13.85
CA LYS A 80 -5.20 -21.01 -14.36
C LYS A 80 -5.86 -22.31 -13.83
N SER A 81 -5.34 -22.92 -12.76
CA SER A 81 -5.79 -24.24 -12.27
C SER A 81 -6.84 -24.15 -11.16
N SER A 82 -7.73 -25.14 -11.10
CA SER A 82 -8.90 -25.26 -10.22
C SER A 82 -8.60 -25.48 -8.74
N SER A 83 -7.32 -25.50 -8.31
CA SER A 83 -6.94 -25.44 -6.90
C SER A 83 -6.13 -24.17 -6.60
N GLN A 84 -6.77 -22.99 -6.68
CA GLN A 84 -6.16 -21.69 -6.36
C GLN A 84 -5.48 -21.67 -4.98
N PHE A 85 -6.00 -22.43 -4.02
CA PHE A 85 -5.41 -22.56 -2.69
C PHE A 85 -4.04 -23.24 -2.70
N MET A 86 -3.88 -24.37 -3.40
CA MET A 86 -2.60 -25.09 -3.44
C MET A 86 -1.56 -24.31 -4.24
N SER A 87 -1.96 -23.66 -5.34
CA SER A 87 -1.04 -22.82 -6.11
C SER A 87 -0.62 -21.55 -5.37
N MET A 88 -1.46 -20.98 -4.50
CA MET A 88 -1.04 -19.94 -3.56
C MET A 88 -0.08 -20.51 -2.51
N LEU A 89 -0.38 -21.68 -1.93
CA LEU A 89 0.43 -22.29 -0.89
C LEU A 89 1.85 -22.62 -1.38
N TYR A 90 1.99 -23.18 -2.58
CA TYR A 90 3.29 -23.44 -3.23
C TYR A 90 4.06 -22.16 -3.60
N GLN A 91 3.37 -21.03 -3.79
CA GLN A 91 4.01 -19.74 -4.05
C GLN A 91 4.42 -19.01 -2.76
N THR A 92 3.91 -19.42 -1.60
CA THR A 92 4.20 -18.80 -0.29
C THR A 92 5.69 -18.64 0.01
N PRO A 93 6.57 -19.65 -0.20
CA PRO A 93 8.00 -19.48 0.08
C PRO A 93 8.66 -18.42 -0.81
N LYS A 94 8.33 -18.39 -2.10
CA LYS A 94 8.82 -17.37 -3.05
C LYS A 94 8.30 -15.98 -2.70
N PHE A 95 7.05 -15.90 -2.25
CA PHE A 95 6.42 -14.68 -1.79
C PHE A 95 7.10 -14.13 -0.53
N ILE A 96 7.33 -14.96 0.49
CA ILE A 96 8.07 -14.58 1.70
C ILE A 96 9.50 -14.13 1.34
N TYR A 97 10.20 -14.87 0.48
CA TYR A 97 11.53 -14.48 0.02
C TYR A 97 11.51 -13.10 -0.68
N SER A 98 10.50 -12.82 -1.50
CA SER A 98 10.30 -11.51 -2.13
C SER A 98 10.12 -10.39 -1.11
N ILE A 99 9.30 -10.61 -0.08
CA ILE A 99 9.07 -9.65 1.01
C ILE A 99 10.37 -9.34 1.76
N ILE A 100 11.17 -10.38 2.05
CA ILE A 100 12.46 -10.21 2.73
C ILE A 100 13.42 -9.41 1.84
N LYS A 101 13.48 -9.74 0.54
CA LYS A 101 14.31 -9.02 -0.43
C LYS A 101 13.92 -7.54 -0.53
N GLU A 102 12.62 -7.24 -0.60
CA GLU A 102 12.12 -5.87 -0.56
C GLU A 102 12.56 -5.13 0.69
N HIS A 103 12.43 -5.76 1.85
CA HIS A 103 12.78 -5.14 3.12
C HIS A 103 14.26 -4.72 3.17
N PHE A 104 15.16 -5.55 2.64
CA PHE A 104 16.58 -5.20 2.55
C PHE A 104 16.87 -4.16 1.47
N ALA A 105 16.18 -4.21 0.33
CA ALA A 105 16.32 -3.21 -0.73
C ALA A 105 15.82 -1.83 -0.27
N LEU A 106 14.70 -1.78 0.46
CA LEU A 106 14.17 -0.55 1.06
C LEU A 106 15.20 0.10 1.98
N LYS A 107 15.85 -0.65 2.86
CA LYS A 107 16.88 -0.10 3.76
C LYS A 107 17.97 0.64 2.99
N LYS A 108 18.43 0.09 1.86
CA LYS A 108 19.43 0.75 1.02
C LYS A 108 18.91 2.05 0.42
N ILE A 109 17.68 2.05 -0.08
CA ILE A 109 17.04 3.25 -0.67
C ILE A 109 16.83 4.33 0.38
N VAL A 110 16.34 3.95 1.57
CA VAL A 110 16.11 4.89 2.67
C VAL A 110 17.37 5.64 3.04
N GLU A 111 18.49 4.92 3.18
CA GLU A 111 19.79 5.53 3.51
C GLU A 111 20.36 6.31 2.31
N GLN A 112 20.31 5.76 1.10
CA GLN A 112 20.88 6.38 -0.10
C GLN A 112 20.20 7.70 -0.47
N TYR A 113 18.88 7.78 -0.31
CA TYR A 113 18.09 8.95 -0.71
C TYR A 113 17.69 9.83 0.48
N ASN A 114 18.09 9.48 1.72
CA ASN A 114 17.67 10.16 2.94
C ASN A 114 16.14 10.26 3.04
N ILE A 115 15.45 9.14 2.86
CA ILE A 115 13.99 9.08 2.97
C ILE A 115 13.59 9.23 4.44
N ASP A 116 12.66 10.14 4.71
CA ASP A 116 12.06 10.35 6.04
C ASP A 116 10.83 9.47 6.25
N VAL A 117 10.03 9.33 5.18
CA VAL A 117 8.71 8.68 5.20
C VAL A 117 8.58 7.70 4.05
N VAL A 118 8.11 6.49 4.34
CA VAL A 118 7.84 5.44 3.35
C VAL A 118 6.34 5.18 3.30
N ILE A 119 5.73 5.43 2.14
CA ILE A 119 4.34 5.09 1.86
C ILE A 119 4.32 3.86 0.96
N SER A 120 3.97 2.72 1.54
CA SER A 120 3.84 1.43 0.88
C SER A 120 2.41 1.15 0.47
N ASP A 121 2.19 0.95 -0.82
CA ASP A 121 0.88 0.60 -1.33
C ASP A 121 0.74 -0.92 -1.47
N ASN A 122 0.21 -1.58 -0.45
CA ASN A 122 0.02 -3.03 -0.44
C ASN A 122 1.32 -3.88 -0.65
N ARG A 123 2.51 -3.34 -0.34
CA ARG A 123 3.78 -4.08 -0.42
C ARG A 123 4.29 -4.43 0.97
N PHE A 124 4.22 -5.71 1.34
CA PHE A 124 4.40 -6.18 2.72
C PHE A 124 5.82 -6.02 3.28
N GLY A 125 6.85 -5.86 2.43
CA GLY A 125 8.25 -5.73 2.86
C GLY A 125 8.69 -4.30 3.17
N LEU A 126 7.87 -3.30 2.83
CA LEU A 126 8.30 -1.91 2.78
C LEU A 126 8.07 -1.11 4.07
N TRP A 127 8.51 -1.65 5.19
CA TRP A 127 8.51 -0.96 6.49
C TRP A 127 9.93 -0.80 7.01
N CYS A 128 10.18 0.27 7.75
CA CYS A 128 11.49 0.61 8.32
C CYS A 128 11.33 1.19 9.73
N LYS A 129 11.84 0.52 10.77
CA LYS A 129 11.70 0.99 12.17
C LYS A 129 12.34 2.36 12.49
N LYS A 130 13.19 2.88 11.60
CA LYS A 130 13.89 4.17 11.80
C LYS A 130 13.17 5.34 11.13
N ARG A 131 12.16 5.07 10.30
CA ARG A 131 11.49 6.04 9.42
C ARG A 131 10.00 5.80 9.46
N LEU A 132 9.21 6.86 9.38
CA LEU A 132 7.76 6.71 9.37
C LEU A 132 7.34 5.82 8.21
N SER A 133 6.72 4.69 8.50
CA SER A 133 6.29 3.70 7.53
C SER A 133 4.78 3.62 7.53
N ILE A 134 4.17 4.04 6.43
CA ILE A 134 2.73 4.07 6.22
C ILE A 134 2.36 2.98 5.23
N TYR A 135 1.37 2.17 5.58
CA TYR A 135 0.83 1.12 4.74
C TYR A 135 -0.53 1.52 4.17
N ILE A 136 -0.76 1.30 2.87
CA ILE A 136 -2.03 1.64 2.22
C ILE A 136 -2.70 0.37 1.70
N THR A 137 -3.94 0.14 2.14
CA THR A 137 -4.75 -1.00 1.68
C THR A 137 -6.26 -0.71 1.76
N HIS A 138 -7.02 -1.26 0.81
CA HIS A 138 -8.49 -1.30 0.85
C HIS A 138 -9.02 -2.67 1.32
N GLN A 139 -8.14 -3.62 1.62
CA GLN A 139 -8.51 -5.00 1.90
C GLN A 139 -7.84 -5.47 3.18
N ILE A 140 -8.32 -5.00 4.33
CA ILE A 140 -7.89 -5.55 5.62
C ILE A 140 -8.31 -7.02 5.71
N SER A 141 -9.52 -7.32 5.23
CA SER A 141 -10.09 -8.66 5.14
C SER A 141 -9.89 -9.23 3.73
N VAL A 142 -8.88 -10.08 3.55
CA VAL A 142 -8.65 -10.80 2.29
C VAL A 142 -9.74 -11.86 2.12
N LYS A 143 -10.69 -11.65 1.19
CA LYS A 143 -11.71 -12.64 0.84
C LYS A 143 -11.15 -13.64 -0.14
N THR A 144 -11.21 -14.93 0.19
CA THR A 144 -10.77 -16.00 -0.72
C THR A 144 -11.80 -16.39 -1.77
N GLY A 145 -13.03 -15.88 -1.66
CA GLY A 145 -14.15 -16.29 -2.52
C GLY A 145 -14.63 -17.72 -2.25
N THR A 146 -14.09 -18.39 -1.23
CA THR A 146 -14.51 -19.73 -0.81
C THR A 146 -15.58 -19.64 0.27
N LYS A 147 -16.44 -20.68 0.42
CA LYS A 147 -17.36 -20.79 1.57
C LYS A 147 -16.61 -21.04 2.90
N ASN A 148 -15.27 -21.12 2.89
CA ASN A 148 -14.46 -21.45 4.06
C ASN A 148 -14.10 -20.19 4.87
N THR A 149 -14.95 -19.87 5.83
CA THR A 149 -14.78 -18.71 6.73
C THR A 149 -13.55 -18.81 7.64
N PHE A 150 -13.05 -20.02 7.92
CA PHE A 150 -11.84 -20.21 8.71
C PHE A 150 -10.60 -19.70 7.97
N LEU A 151 -10.53 -19.95 6.65
CA LEU A 151 -9.41 -19.51 5.83
C LEU A 151 -9.37 -17.98 5.71
N ASP A 152 -10.52 -17.35 5.49
CA ASP A 152 -10.63 -15.88 5.47
C ASP A 152 -10.16 -15.27 6.80
N LYS A 153 -10.54 -15.88 7.94
CA LYS A 153 -10.11 -15.43 9.27
C LYS A 153 -8.60 -15.61 9.49
N LEU A 154 -8.01 -16.69 8.97
CA LEU A 154 -6.57 -16.92 9.02
C LEU A 154 -5.81 -15.87 8.20
N LEU A 155 -6.24 -15.61 6.96
CA LEU A 155 -5.61 -14.61 6.10
C LEU A 155 -5.74 -13.21 6.67
N TYR A 156 -6.90 -12.85 7.23
CA TYR A 156 -7.07 -11.61 7.97
C TYR A 156 -6.05 -11.48 9.11
N ARG A 157 -5.86 -12.52 9.94
CA ARG A 157 -4.86 -12.49 11.03
C ARG A 157 -3.44 -12.32 10.52
N ILE A 158 -3.07 -13.03 9.45
CA ILE A 158 -1.74 -12.90 8.83
C ILE A 158 -1.54 -11.48 8.29
N HIS A 159 -2.52 -10.95 7.57
CA HIS A 159 -2.45 -9.60 7.02
C HIS A 159 -2.37 -8.55 8.13
N LYS A 160 -3.16 -8.71 9.21
CA LYS A 160 -3.08 -7.85 10.40
C LYS A 160 -1.67 -7.82 11.00
N VAL A 161 -1.02 -8.97 11.15
CA VAL A 161 0.38 -9.04 11.65
C VAL A 161 1.36 -8.30 10.72
N ILE A 162 1.10 -8.26 9.42
CA ILE A 162 1.91 -7.50 8.46
C ILE A 162 1.66 -6.00 8.62
N ILE A 163 0.39 -5.60 8.67
CA ILE A 163 -0.01 -4.19 8.85
C ILE A 163 0.57 -3.62 10.15
N GLU A 164 0.55 -4.38 11.24
CA GLU A 164 1.07 -3.96 12.55
C GLU A 164 2.62 -3.84 12.60
N ARG A 165 3.33 -4.15 11.50
CA ARG A 165 4.77 -3.82 11.38
C ARG A 165 5.03 -2.38 10.95
N TYR A 166 4.01 -1.72 10.43
CA TYR A 166 4.04 -0.32 10.02
C TYR A 166 3.64 0.57 11.18
N ASP A 167 4.06 1.83 11.14
CA ASP A 167 3.67 2.83 12.12
C ASP A 167 2.20 3.22 11.94
N GLU A 168 1.75 3.31 10.68
CA GLU A 168 0.38 3.64 10.32
C GLU A 168 -0.16 2.78 9.17
N CYS A 169 -1.47 2.63 9.12
CA CYS A 169 -2.21 2.03 8.02
C CYS A 169 -3.32 2.97 7.56
N TRP A 170 -3.28 3.39 6.31
CA TRP A 170 -4.30 4.26 5.72
C TRP A 170 -5.24 3.45 4.85
N ILE A 171 -6.54 3.59 5.13
CA ILE A 171 -7.62 2.95 4.40
C ILE A 171 -8.26 4.02 3.51
N PRO A 172 -8.14 3.92 2.17
CA PRO A 172 -8.68 4.93 1.27
C PRO A 172 -10.18 4.72 1.02
N ASP A 173 -10.95 4.86 2.09
CA ASP A 173 -12.39 4.68 2.14
C ASP A 173 -13.00 5.58 3.22
N PHE A 174 -14.33 5.62 3.28
CA PHE A 174 -15.04 6.25 4.40
C PHE A 174 -15.13 5.31 5.60
N GLU A 175 -15.10 5.89 6.80
CA GLU A 175 -15.26 5.15 8.05
C GLU A 175 -16.71 4.70 8.27
N ASP A 176 -17.69 5.47 7.78
CA ASP A 176 -19.10 5.18 7.97
C ASP A 176 -19.57 3.98 7.13
N ASP A 177 -20.39 3.14 7.75
CA ASP A 177 -20.95 1.94 7.14
C ASP A 177 -21.99 2.25 6.05
N SER A 178 -22.59 3.45 6.04
CA SER A 178 -23.60 3.83 5.04
C SER A 178 -23.04 4.29 3.69
N ASP A 179 -21.80 4.79 3.65
CA ASP A 179 -21.23 5.47 2.47
C ASP A 179 -19.90 4.86 1.96
N ASN A 180 -19.37 3.80 2.59
CA ASN A 180 -18.11 3.19 2.18
C ASN A 180 -18.19 2.40 0.86
N LEU A 181 -17.06 2.31 0.16
CA LEU A 181 -16.92 1.61 -1.12
C LEU A 181 -16.39 0.17 -0.98
N SER A 182 -15.71 -0.16 0.13
CA SER A 182 -15.04 -1.44 0.32
C SER A 182 -15.90 -2.50 1.02
N GLY A 183 -16.98 -2.09 1.71
CA GLY A 183 -17.87 -2.97 2.47
C GLY A 183 -17.10 -3.90 3.41
N ASP A 184 -17.43 -5.19 3.39
CA ASP A 184 -16.76 -6.21 4.19
C ASP A 184 -15.22 -6.27 4.07
N LEU A 185 -14.60 -5.71 3.02
CA LEU A 185 -13.15 -5.78 2.81
C LEU A 185 -12.38 -4.96 3.84
N SER A 186 -12.96 -3.87 4.35
CA SER A 186 -12.36 -3.07 5.43
C SER A 186 -13.18 -3.08 6.72
N HIS A 187 -14.47 -3.42 6.65
CA HIS A 187 -15.41 -3.25 7.79
C HIS A 187 -15.79 -4.56 8.50
N LYS A 188 -15.47 -5.74 7.93
CA LYS A 188 -15.94 -7.03 8.49
C LYS A 188 -15.27 -7.48 9.80
N TYR A 189 -14.00 -7.13 9.98
CA TYR A 189 -13.20 -7.56 11.15
C TYR A 189 -12.58 -6.34 11.83
N PRO A 190 -12.24 -6.44 13.13
CA PRO A 190 -11.65 -5.32 13.87
C PRO A 190 -10.42 -4.76 13.15
N LEU A 191 -10.34 -3.43 13.07
CA LEU A 191 -9.20 -2.77 12.44
C LEU A 191 -7.90 -3.06 13.22
N PRO A 192 -6.75 -3.08 12.53
CA PRO A 192 -5.44 -2.93 13.18
C PRO A 192 -5.40 -1.64 14.01
N LYS A 193 -4.68 -1.65 15.14
CA LYS A 193 -4.64 -0.48 16.05
C LYS A 193 -4.03 0.77 15.42
N ASN A 194 -3.20 0.57 14.41
CA ASN A 194 -2.52 1.62 13.65
C ASN A 194 -3.31 2.05 12.40
N ALA A 195 -4.52 1.55 12.20
CA ALA A 195 -5.31 1.86 11.01
C ALA A 195 -6.23 3.07 11.20
N LYS A 196 -6.31 3.91 10.16
CA LYS A 196 -7.24 5.05 10.06
C LYS A 196 -7.77 5.17 8.63
N PHE A 197 -8.99 5.68 8.50
CA PHE A 197 -9.58 6.03 7.21
C PHE A 197 -9.07 7.40 6.75
N ILE A 198 -8.83 7.55 5.45
CA ILE A 198 -8.33 8.80 4.85
C ILE A 198 -9.29 9.37 3.80
N GLY A 199 -10.51 8.81 3.70
CA GLY A 199 -11.48 9.15 2.67
C GLY A 199 -11.14 8.52 1.31
N ILE A 200 -12.02 8.75 0.33
CA ILE A 200 -11.86 8.17 -1.01
C ILE A 200 -10.76 8.88 -1.78
N LEU A 201 -9.83 8.10 -2.34
CA LEU A 201 -8.84 8.58 -3.30
C LEU A 201 -9.46 8.62 -4.70
N SER A 202 -10.30 9.61 -4.97
CA SER A 202 -10.91 9.84 -6.29
C SER A 202 -10.04 10.74 -7.17
N ARG A 203 -10.01 10.47 -8.48
CA ARG A 203 -9.44 11.39 -9.48
C ARG A 203 -10.41 12.50 -9.88
N PHE A 204 -11.69 12.40 -9.52
CA PHE A 204 -12.77 13.23 -10.07
C PHE A 204 -13.27 14.35 -9.16
N GLY A 205 -12.79 14.41 -7.91
CA GLY A 205 -13.32 15.35 -6.92
C GLY A 205 -14.69 14.92 -6.41
#